data_AF-A0A939I0M3-F1
#
_entry.id   AF-A0A939I0M3-F1
#
_cell.length_a   1.000
_cell.length_b   1.000
_cell.length_c   1.000
_cell.angle_alpha   90.00
_cell.angle_beta   90.00
_cell.angle_gamma   90.00
#
_symmetry.space_group_name_H-M   'P 1'
#
loop_
_entity.id
_entity.type
_entity.pdbx_description
1 polymer ?
#
loop_
_entity_poly.entity_id
_entity_poly.type
_entity_poly.pdbx_seq_one_letter_code
_entity_poly.pdbx_strand_id
1 'polypeptide(L)'
;MSPETNSPSSKGADAVDEAIAQGLDLDSSPIPPAQLDLYHKVMALEAGRQRNGVSNTMRSRIVTGAKHIGQGELNQMLLDADFAPLKDKEIAFYYGGK
;
A
#
# COMPACT_ATOMS: atom_id res chain seq x y z
N MET A 1 -38.94 1.60 -10.22
CA MET A 1 -38.91 0.18 -9.77
C MET A 1 -38.16 -0.58 -10.84
N SER A 2 -36.93 -1.05 -10.68
CA SER A 2 -36.17 -1.45 -9.50
C SER A 2 -34.65 -1.32 -9.80
N PRO A 3 -33.76 -1.15 -8.81
CA PRO A 3 -32.34 -1.33 -9.02
C PRO A 3 -31.98 -2.82 -8.93
N GLU A 4 -31.38 -3.38 -9.97
CA GLU A 4 -30.70 -4.68 -9.86
C GLU A 4 -29.40 -4.49 -9.07
N THR A 5 -29.42 -4.97 -7.83
CA THR A 5 -28.23 -5.23 -7.01
C THR A 5 -27.38 -6.30 -7.69
N ASN A 6 -26.35 -5.87 -8.41
CA ASN A 6 -25.26 -6.76 -8.81
C ASN A 6 -24.27 -6.85 -7.64
N SER A 7 -24.43 -7.87 -6.79
CA SER A 7 -23.52 -8.15 -5.69
C SER A 7 -22.12 -8.52 -6.24
N PRO A 8 -21.05 -7.76 -5.96
CA PRO A 8 -19.72 -8.24 -6.23
C PRO A 8 -19.34 -9.24 -5.14
N SER A 9 -18.96 -10.45 -5.53
CA SER A 9 -18.30 -11.40 -4.63
C SER A 9 -17.01 -10.79 -4.10
N SER A 10 -17.03 -10.23 -2.88
CA SER A 10 -15.85 -9.65 -2.23
C SER A 10 -14.89 -10.80 -1.86
N LYS A 11 -13.88 -11.01 -2.70
CA LYS A 11 -12.73 -11.85 -2.37
C LYS A 11 -11.49 -10.97 -2.49
N GLY A 12 -10.96 -10.53 -1.36
CA GLY A 12 -9.83 -9.61 -1.29
C GLY A 12 -9.86 -8.70 -0.06
N ALA A 13 -9.15 -7.57 -0.13
CA ALA A 13 -9.07 -6.57 0.95
C ALA A 13 -10.46 -6.09 1.40
N ASP A 14 -11.40 -5.93 0.47
CA ASP A 14 -12.76 -5.46 0.76
C ASP A 14 -13.52 -6.41 1.72
N ALA A 15 -13.30 -7.72 1.62
CA ALA A 15 -13.92 -8.70 2.53
C ALA A 15 -13.34 -8.64 3.95
N VAL A 16 -12.06 -8.29 4.07
CA VAL A 16 -11.40 -8.12 5.37
C VAL A 16 -11.91 -6.87 6.07
N ASP A 17 -12.06 -5.76 5.35
CA ASP A 17 -12.58 -4.52 5.90
C ASP A 17 -14.06 -4.68 6.35
N GLU A 18 -14.88 -5.40 5.58
CA GLU A 18 -16.25 -5.75 5.96
C GLU A 18 -16.31 -6.60 7.24
N ALA A 19 -15.41 -7.58 7.37
CA ALA A 19 -15.34 -8.47 8.53
C ALA A 19 -14.93 -7.70 9.79
N ILE A 20 -13.88 -6.85 9.69
CA ILE A 20 -13.44 -5.97 10.79
C ILE A 20 -14.56 -5.03 11.23
N ALA A 21 -15.31 -4.44 10.29
CA ALA A 21 -16.44 -3.57 10.60
C ALA A 21 -17.57 -4.29 11.35
N GLN A 22 -17.73 -5.60 11.13
CA GLN A 22 -18.69 -6.45 11.84
C GLN A 22 -18.13 -7.01 13.16
N GLY A 23 -16.83 -6.82 13.43
CA GLY A 23 -16.13 -7.40 14.58
C GLY A 23 -15.97 -8.92 14.49
N LEU A 24 -16.03 -9.47 13.27
CA LEU A 24 -15.93 -10.90 12.98
C LEU A 24 -14.73 -11.15 12.05
N ASP A 25 -14.04 -12.28 12.23
CA ASP A 25 -13.03 -12.73 11.28
C ASP A 25 -13.72 -13.39 10.06
N LEU A 26 -12.96 -13.71 9.02
CA LEU A 26 -13.47 -14.35 7.79
C LEU A 26 -14.06 -15.73 8.05
N ASP A 27 -13.67 -16.38 9.14
CA ASP A 27 -14.26 -17.63 9.61
C ASP A 27 -15.47 -17.43 10.56
N SER A 28 -15.94 -16.19 10.69
CA SER A 28 -17.02 -15.76 11.59
C SER A 28 -16.72 -15.85 13.08
N SER A 29 -15.48 -16.09 13.49
CA SER A 29 -15.08 -15.99 14.89
C SER A 29 -15.05 -14.52 15.35
N PRO A 30 -15.37 -14.22 16.63
CA PRO A 30 -15.32 -12.84 17.12
C PRO A 30 -13.89 -12.34 17.25
N ILE A 31 -13.62 -11.14 16.73
CA ILE A 31 -12.32 -10.49 16.89
C ILE A 31 -12.20 -9.97 18.33
N PRO A 32 -11.07 -10.22 19.03
CA PRO A 32 -10.86 -9.71 20.38
C PRO A 32 -11.01 -8.17 20.46
N PRO A 33 -11.75 -7.61 21.43
CA PRO A 33 -12.01 -6.16 21.51
C PRO A 33 -10.74 -5.29 21.51
N ALA A 34 -9.70 -5.73 22.23
CA ALA A 34 -8.43 -5.02 22.27
C ALA A 34 -7.75 -4.89 20.89
N GLN A 35 -7.97 -5.84 19.98
CA GLN A 35 -7.45 -5.78 18.62
C GLN A 35 -8.25 -4.79 17.76
N LEU A 36 -9.57 -4.81 17.86
CA LEU A 36 -10.44 -3.85 17.17
C LEU A 36 -10.18 -2.41 17.62
N ASP A 37 -10.06 -2.20 18.93
CA ASP A 37 -9.77 -0.88 19.51
C ASP A 37 -8.43 -0.34 19.00
N LEU A 38 -7.40 -1.19 18.95
CA LEU A 38 -6.11 -0.81 18.40
C LEU A 38 -6.19 -0.48 16.90
N TYR A 39 -6.88 -1.32 16.12
CA TYR A 39 -7.07 -1.10 14.69
C TYR A 39 -7.76 0.25 14.43
N HIS A 40 -8.91 0.51 15.07
CA HIS A 40 -9.66 1.76 14.90
C HIS A 40 -8.82 2.98 15.28
N LYS A 41 -8.08 2.89 16.39
CA LYS A 41 -7.19 3.96 16.83
C LYS A 41 -6.12 4.29 15.79
N VAL A 42 -5.46 3.28 15.23
CA VAL A 42 -4.41 3.48 14.22
C VAL A 42 -5.00 4.01 12.91
N MET A 43 -6.12 3.45 12.45
CA MET A 43 -6.77 3.89 11.22
C MET A 43 -7.31 5.32 11.31
N ALA A 44 -7.80 5.74 12.49
CA ALA A 44 -8.17 7.14 12.74
C ALA A 44 -6.96 8.09 12.62
N LEU A 45 -5.78 7.67 13.10
CA LEU A 45 -4.53 8.44 12.94
C LEU A 45 -4.09 8.50 11.47
N GLU A 46 -4.18 7.39 10.73
CA GLU A 46 -3.81 7.34 9.30
C GLU A 46 -4.81 8.11 8.42
N ALA A 47 -6.09 8.19 8.78
CA ALA A 47 -7.10 8.95 8.03
C ALA A 47 -6.77 10.46 7.97
N GLY A 48 -6.12 11.00 8.99
CA GLY A 48 -5.64 12.39 9.01
C GLY A 48 -4.29 12.61 8.30
N ARG A 49 -3.66 11.55 7.79
CA ARG A 49 -2.33 11.63 7.19
C ARG A 49 -2.42 12.13 5.75
N GLN A 50 -1.63 13.14 5.43
CA GLN A 50 -1.41 13.52 4.04
C GLN A 50 -0.70 12.35 3.33
N ARG A 51 -1.41 11.69 2.42
CA ARG A 51 -0.81 10.65 1.58
C ARG A 51 0.21 11.29 0.65
N ASN A 52 1.32 10.60 0.43
CA ASN A 52 2.22 10.93 -0.67
C ASN A 52 1.41 10.90 -1.98
N GLY A 53 1.51 11.96 -2.79
CA GLY A 53 0.82 12.03 -4.08
C GLY A 53 1.12 10.81 -4.97
N VAL A 54 0.22 10.50 -5.91
CA VAL A 54 0.30 9.29 -6.74
C VAL A 54 1.67 9.13 -7.41
N SER A 55 2.26 10.22 -7.92
CA SER A 55 3.60 10.22 -8.53
C SER A 55 4.69 9.71 -7.56
N ASN A 56 4.71 10.17 -6.32
CA ASN A 56 5.68 9.71 -5.31
C ASN A 56 5.50 8.22 -4.98
N THR A 57 4.24 7.77 -4.90
CA THR A 57 3.92 6.35 -4.67
C THR A 57 4.36 5.47 -5.84
N MET A 58 4.11 5.90 -7.08
CA MET A 58 4.58 5.18 -8.29
C MET A 58 6.10 5.08 -8.30
N ARG A 59 6.81 6.20 -8.11
CA ARG A 59 8.27 6.21 -8.04
C ARG A 59 8.79 5.25 -6.98
N SER A 60 8.21 5.26 -5.79
CA SER A 60 8.64 4.37 -4.71
C SER A 60 8.46 2.89 -5.07
N ARG A 61 7.37 2.53 -5.75
CA ARG A 61 7.14 1.15 -6.22
C ARG A 61 8.13 0.73 -7.31
N ILE A 62 8.48 1.65 -8.23
CA ILE A 62 9.49 1.41 -9.26
C ILE A 62 10.84 1.13 -8.61
N VAL A 63 11.30 2.01 -7.71
CA VAL A 63 12.60 1.88 -7.04
C VAL A 63 12.70 0.58 -6.22
N THR A 64 11.63 0.20 -5.50
CA THR A 64 11.66 -1.03 -4.68
C THR A 64 11.56 -2.32 -5.51
N GLY A 65 10.93 -2.27 -6.69
CA GLY A 65 10.77 -3.39 -7.61
C GLY A 65 11.96 -3.63 -8.53
N ALA A 66 12.78 -2.61 -8.81
CA ALA A 66 13.85 -2.64 -9.80
C ALA A 66 15.20 -3.22 -9.30
N LYS A 67 15.19 -4.16 -8.33
CA LYS A 67 16.41 -4.72 -7.70
C LYS A 67 17.37 -5.42 -8.67
N HIS A 68 16.85 -5.81 -9.84
CA HIS A 68 17.61 -6.49 -10.89
C HIS A 68 18.15 -5.52 -11.96
N ILE A 69 17.78 -4.25 -11.91
CA ILE A 69 18.24 -3.21 -12.84
C ILE A 69 19.50 -2.57 -12.26
N GLY A 70 20.50 -2.29 -13.11
CA GLY A 70 21.71 -1.60 -12.69
C GLY A 70 21.41 -0.20 -12.14
N GLN A 71 22.17 0.28 -11.16
CA GLN A 71 21.93 1.59 -10.54
C GLN A 71 21.87 2.73 -11.57
N GLY A 72 22.85 2.79 -12.48
CA GLY A 72 22.90 3.82 -13.51
C GLY A 72 21.74 3.73 -14.50
N GLU A 73 21.38 2.51 -14.90
CA GLU A 73 20.25 2.24 -15.80
C GLU A 73 18.93 2.66 -15.16
N LEU A 74 18.66 2.25 -13.91
CA LEU A 74 17.45 2.64 -13.19
C LEU A 74 17.38 4.16 -13.00
N ASN A 75 18.51 4.80 -12.67
CA ASN A 75 18.54 6.25 -12.50
C ASN A 75 18.20 6.98 -13.80
N GLN A 76 18.71 6.51 -14.93
CA GLN A 76 18.38 7.09 -16.24
C GLN A 76 16.89 6.88 -16.57
N MET A 77 16.35 5.69 -16.34
CA MET A 77 14.91 5.42 -16.56
C MET A 77 14.00 6.32 -15.72
N LEU A 78 14.41 6.67 -14.49
CA LEU A 78 13.67 7.60 -13.65
C LEU A 78 13.69 9.01 -14.24
N LEU A 79 14.86 9.49 -14.66
CA LEU A 79 15.01 10.82 -15.27
C LEU A 79 14.24 10.94 -16.59
N ASP A 80 14.32 9.91 -17.45
CA ASP A 80 13.60 9.87 -18.73
C ASP A 80 12.07 9.89 -18.55
N ALA A 81 11.58 9.46 -17.39
CA ALA A 81 10.16 9.46 -17.03
C ALA A 81 9.76 10.65 -16.12
N ASP A 82 10.58 11.70 -16.05
CA ASP A 82 10.37 12.90 -15.23
C ASP A 82 10.19 12.62 -13.72
N PHE A 83 10.75 11.51 -13.23
CA PHE A 83 10.87 11.25 -11.80
C PHE A 83 12.17 11.82 -11.23
N ALA A 84 12.14 12.13 -9.93
CA ALA A 84 13.37 12.45 -9.21
C ALA A 84 14.39 11.28 -9.31
N PRO A 85 15.69 11.57 -9.47
CA PRO A 85 16.73 10.55 -9.52
C PRO A 85 16.80 9.74 -8.22
N LEU A 86 17.53 8.63 -8.23
CA LEU A 86 17.76 7.82 -7.03
C LEU A 86 18.38 8.67 -5.92
N LYS A 87 17.86 8.51 -4.70
CA LYS A 87 18.37 9.19 -3.50
C LYS A 87 19.51 8.38 -2.90
N ASP A 88 20.44 9.03 -2.22
CA ASP A 88 21.59 8.37 -1.58
C ASP A 88 21.19 7.21 -0.68
N LYS A 89 20.12 7.35 0.11
CA LYS A 89 19.59 6.28 0.96
C LYS A 89 19.05 5.08 0.16
N GLU A 90 18.47 5.33 -1.02
CA GLU A 90 17.98 4.28 -1.92
C GLU A 90 19.17 3.58 -2.57
N ILE A 91 20.19 4.33 -2.96
CA ILE A 91 21.44 3.80 -3.50
C ILE A 91 22.13 2.91 -2.46
N ALA A 92 22.35 3.40 -1.24
CA ALA A 92 22.98 2.65 -0.16
C ALA A 92 22.22 1.36 0.16
N PHE A 93 20.89 1.41 0.21
CA PHE A 93 20.06 0.25 0.57
C PHE A 93 19.99 -0.81 -0.54
N TYR A 94 19.81 -0.41 -1.80
CA TYR A 94 19.60 -1.36 -2.90
C TYR A 94 20.89 -1.74 -3.64
N TYR A 95 21.94 -0.93 -3.58
CA TYR A 95 23.18 -1.08 -4.35
C TYR A 95 24.46 -1.05 -3.52
N GLY A 96 24.43 -0.64 -2.25
CA GLY A 96 25.63 -0.45 -1.41
C GLY A 96 26.31 -1.73 -0.90
N GLY A 97 25.70 -2.90 -1.10
CA GLY A 97 26.24 -4.20 -0.66
C GLY A 97 26.87 -5.05 -1.78
N LYS A 98 27.16 -4.45 -2.93
CA LYS A 98 27.86 -5.12 -4.05
C LYS A 98 29.35 -4.87 -4.00
#